data_AF-A0A0X3NGX5-F1
#
_entry.id   AF-A0A0X3NGX5-F1
#
_cell.length_a   1.000
_cell.length_b   1.000
_cell.length_c   1.000
_cell.angle_alpha   90.00
_cell.angle_beta   90.00
_cell.angle_gamma   90.00
#
_symmetry.space_group_name_H-M   'P 1'
#
loop_
_entity.id
_entity.type
_entity.pdbx_description
1 polymer ?
#
loop_
_entity_poly.entity_id
_entity_poly.type
_entity_poly.pdbx_seq_one_letter_code
_entity_poly.pdbx_strand_id
1 'polypeptide(L)'
;MQIILLKSIGGIRGKLENDAYYDILDSHGFSVSVLESLTFHCNSDEFVSLGSWRSKFGCIIFTSQRAVEAFEKAGFKDLCFAVGPATGDLAASIGFEPRGSHCATASSLAEFIVEQYKTGSPKPALFVTGEKHSSLLPQRLRENGCFLGSVLTNVLLLL
;
A
#
# COMPACT_ATOMS: atom_id res chain seq x y z
N MET A 1 -32.54 -12.09 -5.79
CA MET A 1 -31.90 -11.96 -4.47
C MET A 1 -31.16 -10.64 -4.43
N GLN A 2 -31.31 -9.86 -3.35
CA GLN A 2 -30.62 -8.57 -3.20
C GLN A 2 -29.27 -8.78 -2.49
N ILE A 3 -28.21 -8.17 -3.01
CA ILE A 3 -26.86 -8.18 -2.44
C ILE A 3 -26.46 -6.74 -2.12
N ILE A 4 -25.93 -6.52 -0.92
CA ILE A 4 -25.37 -5.22 -0.52
C ILE A 4 -23.85 -5.38 -0.37
N LEU A 5 -23.08 -4.63 -1.16
CA LEU A 5 -21.63 -4.57 -1.04
C LEU A 5 -21.24 -3.45 -0.09
N LEU A 6 -20.75 -3.82 1.10
CA LEU A 6 -20.20 -2.91 2.10
C LEU A 6 -18.69 -2.77 1.90
N LYS A 7 -18.27 -1.80 1.11
CA LYS A 7 -16.83 -1.63 0.82
C LYS A 7 -16.50 -0.20 0.46
N SER A 8 -15.21 0.13 0.45
CA SER A 8 -14.72 1.38 -0.12
C SER A 8 -14.95 1.39 -1.63
N ILE A 9 -15.42 2.53 -2.15
CA ILE A 9 -15.67 2.74 -3.59
C ILE A 9 -14.39 3.24 -4.26
N GLY A 10 -13.30 2.53 -3.96
CA GLY A 10 -11.93 2.80 -4.36
C GLY A 10 -11.37 4.14 -3.85
N GLY A 11 -10.05 4.18 -3.70
CA GLY A 11 -9.31 5.35 -3.23
C GLY A 11 -9.21 6.41 -4.31
N ILE A 12 -8.07 7.07 -4.47
CA ILE A 12 -7.92 8.28 -5.32
C ILE A 12 -8.34 8.02 -6.79
N ARG A 13 -8.30 6.76 -7.24
CA ARG A 13 -8.64 6.32 -8.61
C ARG A 13 -9.94 5.51 -8.72
N GLY A 14 -10.64 5.27 -7.60
CA GLY A 14 -11.86 4.49 -7.55
C GLY A 14 -13.08 5.23 -8.06
N LYS A 15 -13.90 4.56 -8.87
CA LYS A 15 -15.26 5.00 -9.13
C LYS A 15 -16.20 3.80 -9.16
N LEU A 16 -17.45 4.04 -8.76
CA LEU A 16 -18.53 3.05 -8.75
C LEU A 16 -18.76 2.44 -10.14
N GLU A 17 -18.52 3.21 -11.20
CA GLU A 17 -18.62 2.82 -12.61
C GLU A 17 -17.55 1.81 -13.10
N ASN A 18 -16.63 1.38 -12.23
CA ASN A 18 -15.58 0.39 -12.55
C ASN A 18 -15.45 -0.68 -11.44
N ASP A 19 -16.54 -1.05 -10.78
CA ASP A 19 -16.48 -2.04 -9.70
C ASP A 19 -16.63 -3.48 -10.19
N ALA A 20 -15.52 -4.22 -10.23
CA ALA A 20 -15.50 -5.59 -10.72
C ALA A 20 -16.45 -6.54 -9.96
N TYR A 21 -16.70 -6.31 -8.66
CA TYR A 21 -17.65 -7.14 -7.91
C TYR A 21 -19.09 -6.83 -8.29
N TYR A 22 -19.42 -5.54 -8.46
CA TYR A 22 -20.70 -5.12 -9.00
C TYR A 22 -20.95 -5.75 -10.38
N ASP A 23 -20.02 -5.59 -11.32
CA ASP A 23 -20.18 -6.06 -12.70
C ASP A 23 -20.37 -7.59 -12.77
N ILE A 24 -19.59 -8.34 -11.99
CA ILE A 24 -19.71 -9.80 -11.93
C ILE A 24 -21.07 -10.22 -11.34
N LEU A 25 -21.52 -9.57 -10.28
CA LEU A 25 -22.77 -9.96 -9.62
C LEU A 25 -24.00 -9.55 -10.44
N ASP A 26 -23.99 -8.35 -11.03
CA ASP A 26 -25.06 -7.86 -11.89
C ASP A 26 -25.22 -8.72 -13.15
N SER A 27 -24.09 -9.08 -13.79
CA SER A 27 -24.10 -9.98 -14.96
C SER A 27 -24.64 -11.38 -14.68
N HIS A 28 -24.72 -11.81 -13.41
CA HIS A 28 -25.32 -13.08 -12.99
C HIS A 28 -26.75 -12.93 -12.45
N GLY A 29 -27.39 -11.77 -12.66
CA GLY A 29 -28.80 -11.52 -12.34
C GLY A 29 -29.08 -11.20 -10.87
N PHE A 30 -28.06 -10.84 -10.10
CA PHE A 30 -28.26 -10.33 -8.74
C PHE A 30 -28.62 -8.84 -8.78
N SER A 31 -29.54 -8.41 -7.91
CA SER A 31 -29.76 -6.98 -7.68
C SER A 31 -28.73 -6.52 -6.66
N VAL A 32 -27.77 -5.69 -7.10
CA VAL A 32 -26.62 -5.27 -6.29
C VAL A 32 -26.76 -3.81 -5.90
N SER A 33 -26.53 -3.50 -4.63
CA SER A 33 -26.40 -2.12 -4.13
C SER A 33 -25.03 -1.97 -3.47
N VAL A 34 -24.31 -0.89 -3.76
CA VAL A 34 -23.04 -0.58 -3.10
C VAL A 34 -23.30 0.47 -2.04
N LEU A 35 -22.89 0.19 -0.81
CA LEU A 35 -22.90 1.16 0.29
C LEU A 35 -21.45 1.36 0.73
N GLU A 36 -20.98 2.60 0.60
CA GLU A 36 -19.64 2.95 1.04
C GLU A 36 -19.56 2.87 2.57
N SER A 37 -18.81 1.90 3.09
CA SER A 37 -18.62 1.70 4.53
C SER A 37 -17.24 2.15 5.02
N LEU A 38 -16.37 2.57 4.11
CA LEU A 38 -14.96 2.88 4.36
C LEU A 38 -14.48 3.95 3.39
N THR A 39 -13.97 5.07 3.92
CA THR A 39 -13.33 6.12 3.13
C THR A 39 -11.84 6.19 3.45
N PHE A 40 -11.03 6.44 2.43
CA PHE A 40 -9.58 6.58 2.57
C PHE A 40 -9.16 8.04 2.44
N HIS A 41 -8.40 8.53 3.41
CA HIS A 41 -7.87 9.90 3.40
C HIS A 41 -6.35 9.90 3.50
N CYS A 42 -5.69 10.24 2.40
CA CYS A 42 -4.26 10.46 2.41
C CYS A 42 -3.93 11.82 3.05
N ASN A 43 -3.11 11.83 4.10
CA ASN A 43 -2.46 13.05 4.59
C ASN A 43 -1.24 13.36 3.70
N SER A 44 -1.48 13.99 2.56
CA SER A 44 -0.42 14.25 1.57
C SER A 44 0.70 15.17 2.08
N ASP A 45 0.40 16.02 3.07
CA ASP A 45 1.33 17.05 3.56
C ASP A 45 2.52 16.42 4.29
N GLU A 46 2.30 15.29 4.98
CA GLU A 46 3.40 14.50 5.57
C GLU A 46 4.35 13.97 4.49
N PHE A 47 3.85 13.59 3.31
CA PHE A 47 4.69 13.07 2.23
C PHE A 47 5.47 14.17 1.51
N VAL A 48 4.87 15.36 1.33
CA VAL A 48 5.57 16.52 0.75
C VAL A 48 6.76 16.92 1.62
N SER A 49 6.62 16.84 2.95
CA SER A 49 7.70 17.13 3.90
C SER A 49 8.89 16.15 3.82
N LEU A 50 8.71 14.99 3.20
CA LEU A 50 9.78 14.01 3.02
C LEU A 50 10.84 14.49 2.02
N GLY A 51 10.49 15.39 1.10
CA GLY A 51 11.42 16.09 0.19
C GLY A 51 12.50 15.17 -0.38
N SER A 52 13.76 15.41 -0.01
CA SER A 52 14.90 14.54 -0.35
C SER A 52 14.89 13.23 0.46
N TRP A 53 13.81 12.44 0.44
CA TRP A 53 13.60 11.30 1.32
C TRP A 53 14.77 10.29 1.28
N ARG A 54 15.42 10.17 0.12
CA ARG A 54 16.60 9.31 -0.11
C ARG A 54 17.83 9.68 0.71
N SER A 55 17.93 10.92 1.22
CA SER A 55 18.98 11.29 2.17
C SER A 55 18.78 10.59 3.52
N LYS A 56 17.52 10.34 3.90
CA LYS A 56 17.12 9.72 5.18
C LYS A 56 16.87 8.22 5.07
N PHE A 57 16.35 7.75 3.93
CA PHE A 57 15.86 6.38 3.77
C PHE A 57 16.52 5.62 2.62
N GLY A 58 16.59 4.30 2.80
CA GLY A 58 17.21 3.33 1.90
C GLY A 58 16.29 2.85 0.78
N CYS A 59 15.00 2.70 1.08
CA CYS A 59 13.95 2.25 0.18
C CYS A 59 12.58 2.61 0.77
N ILE A 60 11.52 2.38 -0.01
CA ILE A 60 10.13 2.46 0.45
C ILE A 60 9.51 1.05 0.49
N ILE A 61 8.63 0.79 1.44
CA ILE A 61 7.86 -0.45 1.55
C ILE A 61 6.37 -0.12 1.44
N PHE A 62 5.70 -0.73 0.46
CA PHE A 62 4.26 -0.67 0.23
C PHE A 62 3.61 -2.04 0.49
N THR A 63 2.61 -2.09 1.36
CA THR A 63 1.85 -3.32 1.64
C THR A 63 0.43 -3.28 1.09
N SER A 64 0.03 -2.18 0.46
CA SER A 64 -1.27 -2.03 -0.17
C SER A 64 -1.23 -1.01 -1.30
N GLN A 65 -2.17 -1.13 -2.25
CA GLN A 65 -2.36 -0.15 -3.32
C GLN A 65 -2.68 1.26 -2.79
N ARG A 66 -3.36 1.36 -1.64
CA ARG A 66 -3.71 2.67 -1.03
C ARG A 66 -2.47 3.43 -0.56
N ALA A 67 -1.48 2.72 -0.04
CA ALA A 67 -0.20 3.31 0.32
C ALA A 67 0.54 3.87 -0.92
N VAL A 68 0.43 3.18 -2.06
CA VAL A 68 1.01 3.63 -3.33
C VAL A 68 0.30 4.88 -3.86
N GLU A 69 -1.05 4.88 -3.88
CA GLU A 69 -1.85 6.04 -4.30
C GLU A 69 -1.59 7.27 -3.43
N ALA A 70 -1.43 7.08 -2.12
CA ALA A 70 -1.08 8.15 -1.20
C ALA A 70 0.25 8.82 -1.57
N PHE A 71 1.21 8.03 -2.04
CA PHE A 71 2.53 8.48 -2.46
C PHE A 71 2.61 9.01 -3.89
N GLU A 72 1.63 8.73 -4.74
CA GLU A 72 1.60 9.20 -6.13
C GLU A 72 1.75 10.72 -6.21
N LYS A 73 1.08 11.45 -5.31
CA LYS A 73 1.14 12.92 -5.24
C LYS A 73 2.52 13.45 -4.82
N ALA A 74 3.34 12.64 -4.15
CA ALA A 74 4.67 13.04 -3.69
C ALA A 74 5.72 12.99 -4.82
N GLY A 75 5.43 12.29 -5.93
CA GLY A 75 6.25 12.32 -7.15
C GLY A 75 7.61 11.62 -7.06
N PHE A 76 7.81 10.77 -6.05
CA PHE A 76 9.06 10.02 -5.90
C PHE A 76 9.17 8.85 -6.88
N LYS A 77 10.41 8.52 -7.26
CA LYS A 77 10.76 7.41 -8.16
C LYS A 77 12.06 6.80 -7.69
N ASP A 78 12.04 5.53 -7.27
CA ASP A 78 13.23 4.78 -6.83
C ASP A 78 12.85 3.30 -6.59
N LEU A 79 13.73 2.56 -5.94
CA LEU A 79 13.48 1.23 -5.39
C LEU A 79 12.34 1.24 -4.36
N CYS A 80 11.37 0.34 -4.54
CA CYS A 80 10.41 0.00 -3.49
C CYS A 80 10.27 -1.51 -3.32
N PHE A 81 9.75 -1.92 -2.16
CA PHE A 81 9.29 -3.27 -1.91
C PHE A 81 7.76 -3.27 -1.84
N ALA A 82 7.11 -4.22 -2.52
CA ALA A 82 5.67 -4.28 -2.61
C ALA A 82 5.15 -5.69 -2.29
N VAL A 83 4.09 -5.81 -1.47
CA VAL A 83 3.40 -7.10 -1.27
C VAL A 83 2.35 -7.31 -2.36
N GLY A 84 2.47 -8.41 -3.09
CA GLY A 84 1.50 -8.85 -4.08
C GLY A 84 1.61 -8.14 -5.44
N PRO A 85 1.16 -8.80 -6.54
CA PRO A 85 1.25 -8.25 -7.89
C PRO A 85 0.51 -6.92 -8.04
N ALA A 86 -0.72 -6.84 -7.53
CA ALA A 86 -1.57 -5.67 -7.66
C ALA A 86 -0.95 -4.38 -7.06
N THR A 87 -0.21 -4.51 -5.96
CA THR A 87 0.53 -3.37 -5.35
C THR A 87 1.78 -3.05 -6.16
N GLY A 88 2.51 -4.08 -6.61
CA GLY A 88 3.71 -3.93 -7.45
C GLY A 88 3.41 -3.22 -8.76
N ASP A 89 2.40 -3.69 -9.49
CA ASP A 89 2.00 -3.14 -10.79
C ASP A 89 1.60 -1.66 -10.67
N LEU A 90 0.87 -1.31 -9.60
CA LEU A 90 0.51 0.08 -9.33
C LEU A 90 1.75 0.93 -9.01
N ALA A 91 2.68 0.42 -8.20
CA ALA A 91 3.92 1.13 -7.87
C ALA A 91 4.79 1.36 -9.12
N ALA A 92 4.90 0.35 -9.99
CA ALA A 92 5.58 0.47 -11.28
C ALA A 92 4.91 1.53 -12.18
N SER A 93 3.57 1.56 -12.21
CA SER A 93 2.81 2.51 -13.05
C SER A 93 3.05 3.99 -12.68
N ILE A 94 3.49 4.26 -11.44
CA ILE A 94 3.81 5.62 -10.96
C ILE A 94 5.33 5.90 -10.92
N GLY A 95 6.16 4.96 -11.41
CA GLY A 95 7.59 5.15 -11.62
C GLY A 95 8.53 4.60 -10.54
N PHE A 96 8.05 3.72 -9.66
CA PHE A 96 8.94 2.94 -8.78
C PHE A 96 9.47 1.67 -9.45
N GLU A 97 10.54 1.10 -8.89
CA GLU A 97 11.06 -0.22 -9.24
C GLU A 97 10.68 -1.23 -8.13
N PRO A 98 9.48 -1.86 -8.21
CA PRO A 98 9.01 -2.77 -7.17
C PRO A 98 9.81 -4.08 -7.15
N ARG A 99 10.24 -4.48 -5.95
CA ARG A 99 10.73 -5.82 -5.65
C ARG A 99 9.80 -6.52 -4.67
N GLY A 100 9.81 -7.86 -4.68
CA GLY A 100 9.00 -8.65 -3.76
C GLY A 100 7.51 -8.75 -4.14
N SER A 101 7.08 -8.30 -5.32
CA SER A 101 5.68 -8.42 -5.75
C SER A 101 5.17 -9.86 -5.85
N HIS A 102 6.09 -10.83 -5.98
CA HIS A 102 5.78 -12.27 -5.91
C HIS A 102 5.50 -12.75 -4.47
N CYS A 103 5.87 -11.97 -3.45
CA CYS A 103 5.57 -12.27 -2.05
C CYS A 103 4.06 -12.09 -1.82
N ALA A 104 3.39 -13.15 -1.40
CA ALA A 104 1.96 -13.14 -1.12
C ALA A 104 1.62 -12.55 0.27
N THR A 105 2.59 -12.48 1.18
CA THR A 105 2.36 -12.05 2.57
C THR A 105 3.42 -11.07 3.08
N ALA A 106 3.04 -10.32 4.12
CA ALA A 106 3.94 -9.43 4.86
C ALA A 106 5.15 -10.18 5.44
N SER A 107 4.98 -11.43 5.89
CA SER A 107 6.07 -12.27 6.40
C SER A 107 7.09 -12.61 5.31
N SER A 108 6.60 -13.14 4.17
CA SER A 108 7.47 -13.48 3.04
C SER A 108 8.18 -12.26 2.47
N LEU A 109 7.54 -11.09 2.49
CA LEU A 109 8.18 -9.84 2.08
C LEU A 109 9.26 -9.41 3.07
N ALA A 110 9.03 -9.55 4.38
CA ALA A 110 10.03 -9.21 5.38
C ALA A 110 11.29 -10.06 5.25
N GLU A 111 11.14 -11.37 5.04
CA GLU A 111 12.26 -12.29 4.78
C GLU A 111 13.03 -11.88 3.51
N PHE A 112 12.30 -11.63 2.42
CA PHE A 112 12.88 -11.15 1.17
C PHE A 112 13.64 -9.83 1.33
N ILE A 113 13.07 -8.85 2.06
CA ILE A 113 13.74 -7.58 2.35
C ILE A 113 15.03 -7.82 3.13
N VAL A 114 14.99 -8.63 4.19
CA VAL A 114 16.17 -8.94 5.01
C VAL A 114 17.28 -9.57 4.17
N GLU A 115 16.94 -10.51 3.29
CA GLU A 115 17.92 -11.11 2.37
C GLU A 115 18.53 -10.09 1.41
N GLN A 116 17.72 -9.19 0.87
CA GLN A 116 18.17 -8.15 -0.05
C GLN A 116 18.94 -7.02 0.67
N TYR A 117 18.68 -6.78 1.96
CA TYR A 117 19.32 -5.74 2.78
C TYR A 117 20.61 -6.19 3.47
N LYS A 118 20.85 -7.51 3.57
CA LYS A 118 22.03 -8.09 4.23
C LYS A 118 23.39 -7.59 3.70
N THR A 119 23.43 -6.83 2.61
CA THR A 119 24.65 -6.33 1.97
C THR A 119 24.69 -4.82 1.65
N GLY A 120 23.66 -4.02 1.96
CA GLY A 120 23.42 -2.82 1.13
C GLY A 120 23.47 -1.41 1.72
N SER A 121 22.93 -1.14 2.91
CA SER A 121 22.68 0.26 3.31
C SER A 121 22.48 0.46 4.81
N PRO A 122 23.13 1.45 5.45
CA PRO A 122 22.88 1.82 6.85
C PRO A 122 21.56 2.59 7.05
N LYS A 123 20.93 3.04 5.97
CA LYS A 123 19.71 3.87 6.04
C LYS A 123 18.46 3.01 6.30
N PRO A 124 17.54 3.48 7.16
CA PRO A 124 16.27 2.80 7.42
C PRO A 124 15.41 2.66 6.16
N ALA A 125 14.55 1.65 6.13
CA ALA A 125 13.46 1.58 5.14
C ALA A 125 12.27 2.43 5.60
N LEU A 126 11.60 3.08 4.64
CA LEU A 126 10.39 3.87 4.89
C LEU A 126 9.16 3.00 4.68
N PHE A 127 8.44 2.68 5.75
CA PHE A 127 7.22 1.90 5.69
C PHE A 127 5.99 2.80 5.60
N VAL A 128 5.25 2.69 4.50
CA VAL A 128 4.04 3.46 4.23
C VAL A 128 2.84 2.58 4.49
N THR A 129 2.04 2.94 5.49
CA THR A 129 1.00 2.03 6.00
C THR A 129 -0.21 2.78 6.52
N GLY A 130 -1.34 2.09 6.63
CA GLY A 130 -2.53 2.61 7.30
C GLY A 130 -2.37 2.66 8.83
N GLU A 131 -3.22 3.42 9.53
CA GLU A 131 -3.30 3.38 11.01
C GLU A 131 -3.51 1.95 11.52
N LYS A 132 -4.42 1.21 10.89
CA LYS A 132 -4.59 -0.22 11.10
C LYS A 132 -3.66 -0.99 10.16
N HIS A 133 -2.63 -1.59 10.72
CA HIS A 133 -1.71 -2.44 9.98
C HIS A 133 -1.20 -3.60 10.83
N SER A 134 -0.79 -4.68 10.16
CA SER A 134 -0.14 -5.80 10.84
C SER A 134 1.23 -5.34 11.35
N SER A 135 1.49 -5.55 12.65
CA SER A 135 2.80 -5.29 13.26
C SER A 135 3.88 -6.28 12.81
N LEU A 136 3.51 -7.36 12.12
CA LEU A 136 4.38 -8.48 11.80
C LEU A 136 5.57 -8.07 10.92
N LEU A 137 5.35 -7.34 9.84
CA LEU A 137 6.43 -6.89 8.96
C LEU A 137 7.35 -5.88 9.68
N PRO A 138 6.82 -4.84 10.36
CA PRO A 138 7.66 -3.96 11.17
C PRO A 138 8.45 -4.66 12.27
N GLN A 139 7.89 -5.69 12.90
CA GLN A 139 8.54 -6.47 13.94
C GLN A 139 9.67 -7.33 13.36
N ARG A 140 9.39 -8.10 12.31
CA ARG A 140 10.37 -9.00 11.68
C ARG A 140 11.58 -8.26 11.13
N LEU A 141 11.36 -7.09 10.52
CA LEU A 141 12.46 -6.26 10.02
C LEU A 141 13.33 -5.75 11.17
N ARG A 142 12.72 -5.28 12.27
CA ARG A 142 13.46 -4.83 13.47
C ARG A 142 14.26 -5.95 14.13
N GLU A 143 13.66 -7.13 14.27
CA GLU A 143 14.33 -8.33 14.83
C GLU A 143 15.55 -8.75 14.00
N ASN A 144 15.56 -8.44 12.71
CA ASN A 144 16.67 -8.74 11.79
C ASN A 144 17.60 -7.53 11.54
N GLY A 145 17.55 -6.51 12.40
CA GLY A 145 18.46 -5.35 12.35
C GLY A 145 18.17 -4.35 11.22
N CYS A 146 17.03 -4.48 10.52
CA CYS A 146 16.59 -3.49 9.55
C CYS A 146 15.88 -2.34 10.28
N PHE A 147 16.50 -1.15 10.28
CA PHE A 147 15.88 0.04 10.84
C PHE A 147 14.68 0.49 10.00
N LEU A 148 13.60 0.92 10.65
CA LEU A 148 12.37 1.37 10.01
C LEU A 148 11.99 2.77 10.45
N GLY A 149 11.72 3.65 9.48
CA GLY A 149 10.85 4.80 9.69
C GLY A 149 9.46 4.49 9.15
N SER A 150 8.41 5.01 9.78
CA SER A 150 7.03 4.81 9.35
C SER A 150 6.32 6.13 9.11
N VAL A 151 5.50 6.19 8.07
CA VAL A 151 4.55 7.30 7.84
C VAL A 151 3.16 6.72 7.66
N LEU A 152 2.18 7.35 8.31
CA LEU A 152 0.80 6.85 8.36
C LEU A 152 -0.05 7.46 7.25
N THR A 153 -0.82 6.60 6.59
CA THR A 153 -1.91 6.97 5.70
C THR A 153 -3.20 6.79 6.49
N ASN A 154 -3.90 7.86 6.82
CA ASN A 154 -5.08 7.73 7.69
C ASN A 154 -6.25 7.08 6.93
N VAL A 155 -7.02 6.26 7.62
CA VAL A 155 -8.24 5.63 7.08
C VAL A 155 -9.37 6.08 7.99
N LEU A 156 -10.33 6.85 7.47
CA LEU A 156 -11.50 7.26 8.24
C LEU A 156 -12.66 6.31 7.94
N LEU A 157 -13.15 5.62 8.97
CA LEU A 157 -14.42 4.89 8.90
C LEU A 157 -15.55 5.91 9.04
N LEU A 158 -16.24 6.21 7.95
CA LEU A 158 -17.57 6.82 7.99
C LEU A 158 -18.58 5.67 7.90
N LEU A 159 -19.41 5.53 8.94
CA LEU A 159 -20.66 4.77 8.89
C LEU A 159 -21.80 5.72 8.54
#